data_AF-A0A1B6ICF8-F1
#
_entry.id   AF-A0A1B6ICF8-F1
#
_cell.length_a   1.000
_cell.length_b   1.000
_cell.length_c   1.000
_cell.angle_alpha   90.00
_cell.angle_beta   90.00
_cell.angle_gamma   90.00
#
_symmetry.space_group_name_H-M   'P 1'
#
loop_
_entity.id
_entity.type
_entity.pdbx_description
1 polymer ?
#
loop_
_entity_poly.entity_id
_entity_poly.type
_entity_poly.pdbx_seq_one_letter_code
_entity_poly.pdbx_strand_id
1 'polypeptide(L)'
;EEQWKRVQEKTFAKWINTKLRKAGMEEVAHFYEEAQTGLMFVRLFKALGKPEITHNANPRSRIARMENVTYVLEYIKGQNVRLVNIGSPDIVDGDQKLILGLVWTIISRMSMSEAFDSSCYSIRDDLLAWAQRVTEPYGNVCVRNFTTSWKDGLAFNAVIHRFRPEYINYSELTDADPIQNLEQAFTVAEGKLDIPRLLDAEDLAESVIPDEKSVMTYVFELYKKFKTEESKIASKSTLNVFMHGLDWSVGARK
;
A
#
# COMPACT_ATOMS: atom_id res chain seq x y z
N GLU A 1 20.81 -10.55 2.86
CA GLU A 1 19.53 -11.23 3.16
C GLU A 1 18.61 -10.43 4.10
N GLU A 2 19.12 -9.48 4.88
CA GLU A 2 18.35 -8.73 5.90
C GLU A 2 17.77 -7.38 5.44
N GLN A 3 18.30 -6.80 4.37
CA GLN A 3 17.91 -5.45 3.94
C GLN A 3 16.42 -5.35 3.59
N TRP A 4 15.86 -6.33 2.86
CA TRP A 4 14.43 -6.34 2.53
C TRP A 4 13.55 -6.45 3.79
N LYS A 5 13.97 -7.19 4.82
CA LYS A 5 13.24 -7.29 6.09
C LYS A 5 13.19 -5.93 6.79
N ARG A 6 14.33 -5.24 6.85
CA ARG A 6 14.42 -3.90 7.46
C ARG A 6 13.54 -2.88 6.75
N VAL A 7 13.58 -2.84 5.41
CA VAL A 7 12.74 -1.92 4.62
C VAL A 7 11.26 -2.25 4.80
N GLN A 8 10.90 -3.53 4.77
CA GLN A 8 9.53 -3.99 4.94
C GLN A 8 8.99 -3.72 6.34
N GLU A 9 9.78 -3.96 7.37
CA GLU A 9 9.46 -3.63 8.76
C GLU A 9 9.21 -2.13 8.92
N LYS A 10 10.14 -1.27 8.48
CA LYS A 10 9.96 0.19 8.54
C LYS A 10 8.66 0.62 7.84
N THR A 11 8.43 0.11 6.64
CA THR A 11 7.25 0.45 5.82
C THR A 11 5.96 0.02 6.51
N PHE A 12 5.91 -1.22 7.01
CA PHE A 12 4.74 -1.77 7.69
C PHE A 12 4.50 -1.09 9.04
N ALA A 13 5.54 -0.81 9.83
CA ALA A 13 5.43 -0.08 11.08
C ALA A 13 4.84 1.33 10.85
N LYS A 14 5.38 2.09 9.88
CA LYS A 14 4.83 3.40 9.49
C LYS A 14 3.37 3.31 9.04
N TRP A 15 3.04 2.27 8.27
CA TRP A 15 1.67 2.05 7.80
C TRP A 15 0.71 1.78 8.97
N ILE A 16 1.07 0.86 9.88
CA ILE A 16 0.30 0.54 11.09
C ILE A 16 0.12 1.80 11.94
N ASN A 17 1.21 2.53 12.21
CA ASN A 17 1.19 3.74 13.02
C ASN A 17 0.34 4.85 12.41
N THR A 18 0.28 4.95 11.08
CA THR A 18 -0.67 5.85 10.41
C THR A 18 -2.12 5.49 10.77
N LYS A 19 -2.48 4.20 10.78
CA LYS A 19 -3.86 3.78 11.12
C LYS A 19 -4.16 4.00 12.59
N LEU A 20 -3.22 3.63 13.47
CA LEU A 20 -3.36 3.82 14.93
C LEU A 20 -3.51 5.29 15.29
N ARG A 21 -2.65 6.16 14.74
CA ARG A 21 -2.71 7.62 14.95
C ARG A 21 -4.03 8.22 14.50
N LYS A 22 -4.52 7.84 13.31
CA LYS A 22 -5.83 8.31 12.80
C LYS A 22 -6.99 7.84 13.69
N ALA A 23 -6.85 6.71 14.37
CA ALA A 23 -7.82 6.19 15.34
C ALA A 23 -7.60 6.70 16.79
N GLY A 24 -6.63 7.58 17.03
CA GLY A 24 -6.31 8.09 18.38
C GLY A 24 -5.72 7.03 19.32
N MET A 25 -5.05 6.02 18.77
CA MET A 25 -4.45 4.91 19.52
C MET A 25 -2.94 5.07 19.66
N GLU A 26 -2.39 4.44 20.70
CA GLU A 26 -0.95 4.33 20.90
C GLU A 26 -0.28 3.64 19.70
N GLU A 27 0.79 4.26 19.19
CA GLU A 27 1.59 3.75 18.08
C GLU A 27 2.44 2.53 18.51
N VAL A 28 2.90 1.76 17.53
CA VAL A 28 3.86 0.68 17.72
C VAL A 28 5.26 1.28 17.80
N ALA A 29 5.97 0.97 18.88
CA ALA A 29 7.37 1.36 19.09
C ALA A 29 8.32 0.21 18.79
N HIS A 30 7.96 -1.02 19.18
CA HIS A 30 8.80 -2.22 19.05
C HIS A 30 8.08 -3.28 18.23
N PHE A 31 8.18 -3.18 16.90
CA PHE A 31 7.37 -3.94 15.94
C PHE A 31 7.30 -5.45 16.22
N TYR A 32 8.43 -6.14 16.34
CA TYR A 32 8.44 -7.58 16.58
C TYR A 32 8.01 -7.96 18.01
N GLU A 33 8.45 -7.21 19.02
CA GLU A 33 8.09 -7.49 20.43
C GLU A 33 6.59 -7.35 20.64
N GLU A 34 5.98 -6.31 20.08
CA GLU A 34 4.54 -6.09 20.17
C GLU A 34 3.76 -7.10 19.32
N ALA A 35 4.29 -7.53 18.16
CA ALA A 35 3.72 -8.64 17.39
C ALA A 35 3.69 -9.94 18.20
N GLN A 36 4.77 -10.27 18.94
CA GLN A 36 4.86 -11.47 19.78
C GLN A 36 3.80 -11.51 20.88
N THR A 37 3.23 -10.36 21.30
CA THR A 37 2.16 -10.32 22.31
C THR A 37 0.74 -10.51 21.72
N GLY A 38 0.59 -10.35 20.41
CA GLY A 38 -0.69 -10.27 19.72
C GLY A 38 -1.40 -8.90 19.83
N LEU A 39 -1.00 -8.03 20.76
CA LEU A 39 -1.71 -6.77 21.04
C LEU A 39 -1.60 -5.75 19.91
N MET A 40 -0.48 -5.76 19.16
CA MET A 40 -0.33 -4.92 17.97
C MET A 40 -1.45 -5.18 16.95
N PHE A 41 -1.76 -6.45 16.70
CA PHE A 41 -2.79 -6.84 15.72
C PHE A 41 -4.20 -6.48 16.19
N VAL A 42 -4.49 -6.67 17.48
CA VAL A 42 -5.78 -6.28 18.08
C VAL A 42 -6.02 -4.78 17.93
N ARG A 43 -5.04 -3.94 18.30
CA ARG A 43 -5.12 -2.48 18.13
C ARG A 43 -5.29 -2.10 16.66
N LEU A 44 -4.52 -2.73 15.77
CA LEU A 44 -4.61 -2.48 14.33
C LEU A 44 -6.01 -2.80 13.79
N PHE A 45 -6.59 -3.96 14.12
CA PHE A 45 -7.92 -4.32 13.66
C PHE A 45 -8.99 -3.34 14.16
N LYS A 46 -8.89 -2.91 15.43
CA LYS A 46 -9.78 -1.89 15.97
C LYS A 46 -9.62 -0.55 15.23
N ALA A 47 -8.40 -0.12 14.93
CA ALA A 47 -8.13 1.08 14.13
C ALA A 47 -8.63 0.99 12.67
N LEU A 48 -8.72 -0.23 12.12
CA LEU A 48 -9.33 -0.52 10.82
C LEU A 48 -10.86 -0.69 10.88
N GLY A 49 -11.48 -0.46 12.04
CA GLY A 49 -12.94 -0.60 12.22
C GLY A 49 -13.44 -2.05 12.15
N LYS A 50 -12.56 -3.03 12.39
CA LYS A 50 -12.92 -4.45 12.41
C LYS A 50 -13.56 -4.85 13.76
N PRO A 51 -14.38 -5.92 13.79
CA PRO A 51 -14.93 -6.46 15.02
C PRO A 51 -13.85 -6.70 16.08
N GLU A 52 -14.20 -6.45 17.34
CA GLU A 52 -13.30 -6.65 18.46
C GLU A 52 -12.96 -8.14 18.63
N ILE A 53 -11.68 -8.41 18.86
CA ILE A 53 -11.16 -9.75 19.11
C ILE A 53 -10.97 -9.91 20.60
N THR A 54 -11.53 -10.97 21.18
CA THR A 54 -11.27 -11.38 22.57
C THR A 54 -9.77 -11.57 22.76
N HIS A 55 -9.20 -10.96 23.79
CA HIS A 55 -7.77 -11.07 24.07
C HIS A 55 -7.48 -10.80 25.56
N ASN A 56 -6.34 -11.29 26.01
CA ASN A 56 -5.73 -10.91 27.27
C ASN A 56 -4.96 -9.59 27.08
N ALA A 57 -5.41 -8.52 27.74
CA ALA A 57 -4.79 -7.20 27.65
C ALA A 57 -3.38 -7.11 28.28
N ASN A 58 -2.98 -8.09 29.09
CA ASN A 58 -1.67 -8.15 29.75
C ASN A 58 -1.06 -9.57 29.67
N PRO A 59 -0.68 -10.04 28.47
CA PRO A 59 -0.24 -11.41 28.24
C PRO A 59 1.21 -11.61 28.69
N ARG A 60 1.42 -11.86 29.99
CA ARG A 60 2.77 -12.01 30.59
C ARG A 60 3.45 -13.33 30.28
N SER A 61 2.69 -14.41 30.14
CA SER A 61 3.23 -15.75 29.88
C SER A 61 3.28 -16.04 28.38
N ARG A 62 4.18 -16.92 27.95
CA ARG A 62 4.20 -17.43 26.57
C ARG A 62 2.86 -18.03 26.15
N ILE A 63 2.20 -18.75 27.06
CA ILE A 63 0.87 -19.36 26.82
C ILE A 63 -0.18 -18.28 26.55
N ALA A 64 -0.23 -17.22 27.37
CA ALA A 64 -1.17 -16.11 27.17
C ALA A 64 -0.91 -15.35 25.85
N ARG A 65 0.36 -15.17 25.48
CA ARG A 65 0.73 -14.59 24.18
C ARG A 65 0.29 -15.48 23.02
N MET A 66 0.49 -16.80 23.13
CA MET A 66 0.03 -17.76 22.13
C MET A 66 -1.48 -17.76 21.98
N GLU A 67 -2.23 -17.66 23.07
CA GLU A 67 -3.69 -17.56 23.06
C GLU A 67 -4.15 -16.29 22.31
N ASN A 68 -3.59 -15.13 22.65
CA ASN A 68 -3.86 -13.88 21.92
C ASN A 68 -3.59 -13.99 20.42
N VAL A 69 -2.42 -14.50 20.04
CA VAL A 69 -2.08 -14.69 18.63
C VAL A 69 -3.02 -15.71 17.98
N THR A 70 -3.44 -16.76 18.70
CA THR A 70 -4.39 -17.75 18.17
C THR A 70 -5.71 -17.10 17.80
N TYR A 71 -6.27 -16.24 18.67
CA TYR A 71 -7.48 -15.49 18.35
C TYR A 71 -7.31 -14.56 17.14
N VAL A 72 -6.15 -13.91 17.00
CA VAL A 72 -5.81 -13.10 15.81
C VAL A 72 -5.81 -13.95 14.54
N LEU A 73 -5.15 -15.11 14.56
CA LEU A 73 -5.06 -16.00 13.39
C LEU A 73 -6.43 -16.61 13.05
N GLU A 74 -7.25 -16.95 14.03
CA GLU A 74 -8.61 -17.44 13.84
C GLU A 74 -9.52 -16.36 13.22
N TYR A 75 -9.43 -15.12 13.71
CA TYR A 75 -10.13 -13.99 13.11
C TYR A 75 -9.79 -13.84 11.63
N ILE A 76 -8.49 -13.86 11.28
CA ILE A 76 -8.03 -13.75 9.89
C ILE A 76 -8.57 -14.90 9.04
N LYS A 77 -8.51 -16.15 9.53
CA LYS A 77 -9.08 -17.32 8.83
C LYS A 77 -10.58 -17.17 8.58
N GLY A 78 -11.31 -16.59 9.53
CA GLY A 78 -12.74 -16.28 9.41
C GLY A 78 -13.07 -15.31 8.26
N GLN A 79 -12.12 -14.50 7.82
CA GLN A 79 -12.26 -13.62 6.65
C GLN A 79 -11.94 -14.32 5.31
N ASN A 80 -12.07 -15.65 5.27
CA ASN A 80 -11.75 -16.50 4.12
C ASN A 80 -10.28 -16.38 3.64
N VAL A 81 -9.36 -16.09 4.56
CA VAL A 81 -7.93 -16.00 4.29
C VAL A 81 -7.25 -17.32 4.65
N ARG A 82 -6.52 -17.91 3.70
CA ARG A 82 -5.70 -19.09 3.96
C ARG A 82 -4.34 -18.68 4.49
N LEU A 83 -4.06 -19.00 5.75
CA LEU A 83 -2.74 -18.87 6.36
C LEU A 83 -2.00 -20.19 6.17
N VAL A 84 -0.97 -20.18 5.33
CA VAL A 84 -0.11 -21.34 5.07
C VAL A 84 1.20 -21.12 5.81
N ASN A 85 1.61 -22.09 6.63
CA ASN A 85 2.87 -22.07 7.39
C ASN A 85 3.02 -20.89 8.37
N ILE A 86 1.91 -20.43 8.97
CA ILE A 86 1.93 -19.45 10.07
C ILE A 86 1.09 -19.98 11.22
N GLY A 87 1.73 -20.32 12.33
CA GLY A 87 1.13 -20.70 13.61
C GLY A 87 1.40 -19.69 14.72
N SER A 88 0.68 -19.82 15.83
CA SER A 88 0.90 -18.95 16.99
C SER A 88 2.29 -19.08 17.62
N PRO A 89 2.94 -20.27 17.69
CA PRO A 89 4.33 -20.37 18.18
C PRO A 89 5.29 -19.51 17.35
N ASP A 90 5.17 -19.54 16.02
CA ASP A 90 6.09 -18.84 15.11
C ASP A 90 6.12 -17.32 15.38
N ILE A 91 4.95 -16.74 15.65
CA ILE A 91 4.80 -15.31 15.96
C ILE A 91 5.32 -15.00 17.36
N VAL A 92 4.95 -15.80 18.36
CA VAL A 92 5.32 -15.56 19.77
C VAL A 92 6.82 -15.78 20.01
N ASP A 93 7.44 -16.70 19.27
CA ASP A 93 8.87 -16.98 19.34
C ASP A 93 9.70 -16.03 18.46
N GLY A 94 9.05 -15.14 17.70
CA GLY A 94 9.70 -14.01 17.05
C GLY A 94 10.26 -14.30 15.65
N ASP A 95 9.71 -15.25 14.90
CA ASP A 95 10.09 -15.45 13.50
C ASP A 95 9.73 -14.21 12.67
N GLN A 96 10.72 -13.37 12.40
CA GLN A 96 10.55 -12.11 11.68
C GLN A 96 9.93 -12.30 10.29
N LYS A 97 10.28 -13.37 9.57
CA LYS A 97 9.78 -13.61 8.22
C LYS A 97 8.29 -13.95 8.26
N LEU A 98 7.88 -14.76 9.24
CA LEU A 98 6.48 -15.12 9.42
C LEU A 98 5.65 -13.97 10.01
N ILE A 99 6.23 -13.14 10.89
CA ILE A 99 5.59 -11.90 11.37
C ILE A 99 5.35 -10.93 10.21
N LEU A 100 6.37 -10.66 9.39
CA LEU A 100 6.23 -9.80 8.21
C LEU A 100 5.23 -10.40 7.19
N GLY A 101 5.23 -11.73 7.02
CA GLY A 101 4.25 -12.44 6.20
C GLY A 101 2.80 -12.28 6.71
N LEU A 102 2.60 -12.34 8.02
CA LEU A 102 1.31 -12.11 8.67
C LEU A 102 0.84 -10.67 8.50
N VAL A 103 1.71 -9.69 8.75
CA VAL A 103 1.39 -8.25 8.59
C VAL A 103 1.05 -7.94 7.13
N TRP A 104 1.80 -8.47 6.17
CA TRP A 104 1.46 -8.37 4.75
C TRP A 104 0.08 -8.94 4.44
N THR A 105 -0.24 -10.10 5.02
CA THR A 105 -1.57 -10.72 4.85
C THR A 105 -2.67 -9.79 5.35
N ILE A 106 -2.45 -9.13 6.49
CA ILE A 106 -3.40 -8.14 7.03
C ILE A 106 -3.53 -6.93 6.10
N ILE A 107 -2.43 -6.31 5.67
CA ILE A 107 -2.43 -5.15 4.76
C ILE A 107 -3.19 -5.49 3.47
N SER A 108 -2.81 -6.60 2.83
CA SER A 108 -3.40 -7.00 1.54
C SER A 108 -4.88 -7.35 1.67
N ARG A 109 -5.28 -8.14 2.68
CA ARG A 109 -6.67 -8.61 2.81
C ARG A 109 -7.61 -7.59 3.42
N MET A 110 -7.16 -6.88 4.44
CA MET A 110 -8.01 -5.97 5.22
C MET A 110 -8.00 -4.54 4.71
N SER A 111 -7.12 -4.19 3.77
CA SER A 111 -7.09 -2.85 3.19
C SER A 111 -7.15 -2.83 1.67
N MET A 112 -6.46 -3.75 0.98
CA MET A 112 -6.44 -3.75 -0.48
C MET A 112 -7.62 -4.50 -1.10
N SER A 113 -8.00 -5.64 -0.53
CA SER A 113 -9.08 -6.47 -1.08
C SER A 113 -10.44 -5.78 -1.11
N GLU A 114 -10.71 -4.85 -0.19
CA GLU A 114 -11.96 -4.07 -0.17
C GLU A 114 -12.02 -3.04 -1.31
N ALA A 115 -10.87 -2.70 -1.89
CA ALA A 115 -10.76 -1.64 -2.87
C ALA A 115 -10.86 -2.15 -4.32
N PHE A 116 -10.69 -3.45 -4.55
CA PHE A 116 -10.79 -4.09 -5.88
C PHE A 116 -11.97 -5.05 -5.91
N ASP A 117 -12.92 -4.84 -6.83
CA ASP A 117 -14.20 -5.57 -6.92
C ASP A 117 -14.08 -6.91 -7.69
N SER A 118 -12.87 -7.46 -7.82
CA SER A 118 -12.55 -8.50 -8.80
C SER A 118 -12.44 -9.89 -8.18
N SER A 119 -13.32 -10.81 -8.62
CA SER A 119 -13.24 -12.24 -8.34
C SER A 119 -12.26 -12.99 -9.27
N CYS A 120 -11.59 -12.29 -10.20
CA CYS A 120 -10.85 -12.90 -11.30
C CYS A 120 -9.33 -12.61 -11.34
N TYR A 121 -8.84 -11.55 -10.70
CA TYR A 121 -7.41 -11.19 -10.68
C TYR A 121 -6.82 -11.09 -9.27
N SER A 122 -5.50 -11.19 -9.15
CA SER A 122 -4.83 -10.92 -7.87
C SER A 122 -4.79 -9.41 -7.61
N ILE A 123 -4.92 -8.98 -6.35
CA ILE A 123 -4.81 -7.56 -5.92
C ILE A 123 -3.59 -6.86 -6.54
N ARG A 124 -2.50 -7.61 -6.72
CA ARG A 124 -1.28 -7.14 -7.36
C ARG A 124 -1.53 -6.74 -8.80
N ASP A 125 -2.19 -7.58 -9.58
CA ASP A 125 -2.42 -7.35 -11.01
C ASP A 125 -3.37 -6.18 -11.22
N ASP A 126 -4.41 -6.05 -10.38
CA ASP A 126 -5.33 -4.91 -10.43
C ASP A 126 -4.62 -3.58 -10.12
N LEU A 127 -3.78 -3.55 -9.07
CA LEU A 127 -2.97 -2.38 -8.74
C LEU A 127 -1.95 -2.08 -9.84
N LEU A 128 -1.38 -3.11 -10.49
CA LEU A 128 -0.41 -2.94 -11.57
C LEU A 128 -1.09 -2.37 -12.82
N ALA A 129 -2.26 -2.90 -13.19
CA ALA A 129 -3.06 -2.41 -14.29
C ALA A 129 -3.52 -0.96 -14.06
N TRP A 130 -3.83 -0.61 -12.81
CA TRP A 130 -4.08 0.79 -12.45
C TRP A 130 -2.85 1.66 -12.68
N ALA A 131 -1.69 1.29 -12.11
CA ALA A 131 -0.47 2.07 -12.23
C ALA A 131 -0.06 2.28 -13.69
N GLN A 132 -0.08 1.21 -14.49
CA GLN A 132 0.21 1.25 -15.93
C GLN A 132 -0.68 2.23 -16.68
N ARG A 133 -1.99 2.20 -16.42
CA ARG A 133 -2.97 3.08 -17.08
C ARG A 133 -2.79 4.55 -16.69
N VAL A 134 -2.46 4.81 -15.42
CA VAL A 134 -2.22 6.17 -14.92
C VAL A 134 -0.93 6.75 -15.51
N THR A 135 0.10 5.91 -15.71
CA THR A 135 1.40 6.33 -16.23
C THR A 135 1.56 6.21 -17.75
N GLU A 136 0.59 5.63 -18.46
CA GLU A 136 0.65 5.40 -19.93
C GLU A 136 0.99 6.67 -20.76
N PRO A 137 0.52 7.88 -20.41
CA PRO A 137 0.88 9.10 -21.14
C PRO A 137 2.34 9.57 -20.97
N TYR A 138 3.11 8.99 -20.04
CA TYR A 138 4.47 9.41 -19.73
C TYR A 138 5.48 8.51 -20.45
N GLY A 139 6.02 8.98 -21.57
CA GLY A 139 6.88 8.17 -22.44
C GLY A 139 8.19 7.67 -21.82
N ASN A 140 8.65 8.30 -20.73
CA ASN A 140 9.83 7.87 -19.97
C ASN A 140 9.49 6.95 -18.78
N VAL A 141 8.24 6.50 -18.63
CA VAL A 141 7.81 5.62 -17.54
C VAL A 141 7.27 4.30 -18.09
N CYS A 142 7.80 3.19 -17.58
CA CYS A 142 7.30 1.86 -17.93
C CYS A 142 7.12 1.00 -16.68
N VAL A 143 5.89 0.97 -16.15
CA VAL A 143 5.55 0.19 -14.95
C VAL A 143 5.29 -1.27 -15.34
N ARG A 144 6.16 -2.18 -14.89
CA ARG A 144 6.06 -3.63 -15.16
C ARG A 144 6.00 -4.48 -13.89
N ASN A 145 6.40 -3.90 -12.76
CA ASN A 145 6.47 -4.58 -11.47
C ASN A 145 6.33 -3.54 -10.34
N PHE A 146 6.32 -4.01 -9.10
CA PHE A 146 6.41 -3.16 -7.90
C PHE A 146 7.80 -3.21 -7.28
N THR A 147 8.84 -3.40 -8.09
CA THR A 147 10.22 -3.39 -7.63
C THR A 147 11.00 -2.34 -8.41
N THR A 148 11.68 -2.74 -9.48
CA THR A 148 12.60 -1.88 -10.24
C THR A 148 11.91 -0.77 -11.02
N SER A 149 10.65 -0.94 -11.44
CA SER A 149 9.89 0.09 -12.17
C SER A 149 9.61 1.37 -11.39
N TRP A 150 9.85 1.38 -10.08
CA TRP A 150 9.59 2.52 -9.19
C TRP A 150 10.86 3.13 -8.61
N LYS A 151 12.01 2.52 -8.91
CA LYS A 151 13.30 2.81 -8.27
C LYS A 151 13.87 4.18 -8.66
N ASP A 152 13.59 4.64 -9.88
CA ASP A 152 14.03 5.94 -10.40
C ASP A 152 13.18 7.12 -9.92
N GLY A 153 12.07 6.86 -9.23
CA GLY A 153 11.11 7.86 -8.76
C GLY A 153 10.21 8.47 -9.82
N LEU A 154 10.42 8.19 -11.11
CA LEU A 154 9.63 8.79 -12.20
C LEU A 154 8.18 8.31 -12.15
N ALA A 155 7.95 7.01 -11.90
CA ALA A 155 6.61 6.45 -11.79
C ALA A 155 5.78 7.11 -10.66
N PHE A 156 6.39 7.41 -9.50
CA PHE A 156 5.69 8.11 -8.41
C PHE A 156 5.31 9.54 -8.79
N ASN A 157 6.25 10.27 -9.39
CA ASN A 157 6.00 11.63 -9.86
C ASN A 157 4.92 11.66 -10.96
N ALA A 158 4.93 10.69 -11.88
CA ALA A 158 3.96 10.59 -12.97
C ALA A 158 2.54 10.35 -12.44
N VAL A 159 2.39 9.46 -11.46
CA VAL A 159 1.11 9.22 -10.77
C VAL A 159 0.61 10.51 -10.13
N ILE A 160 1.44 11.22 -9.36
CA ILE A 160 1.04 12.47 -8.70
C ILE A 160 0.68 13.53 -9.74
N HIS A 161 1.54 13.76 -10.72
CA HIS A 161 1.34 14.77 -11.78
C HIS A 161 0.07 14.50 -12.61
N ARG A 162 -0.31 13.22 -12.80
CA ARG A 162 -1.52 12.87 -13.57
C ARG A 162 -2.80 13.43 -12.94
N PHE A 163 -2.85 13.48 -11.62
CA PHE A 163 -4.02 13.96 -10.87
C PHE A 163 -3.83 15.38 -10.31
N ARG A 164 -2.60 15.81 -10.08
CA ARG A 164 -2.21 17.09 -9.50
C ARG A 164 -1.01 17.69 -10.23
N PRO A 165 -1.18 18.11 -11.50
CA PRO A 165 -0.08 18.66 -12.30
C PRO A 165 0.53 19.92 -11.68
N GLU A 166 -0.21 20.65 -10.86
CA GLU A 166 0.24 21.87 -10.19
C GLU A 166 1.35 21.66 -9.14
N TYR A 167 1.57 20.41 -8.69
CA TYR A 167 2.56 20.12 -7.64
C TYR A 167 3.90 19.60 -8.16
N ILE A 168 3.99 19.19 -9.43
CA ILE A 168 5.16 18.52 -9.98
C ILE A 168 5.50 19.13 -11.34
N ASN A 169 6.71 19.66 -11.51
CA ASN A 169 7.21 20.05 -12.83
C ASN A 169 7.82 18.83 -13.53
N TYR A 170 6.97 17.97 -14.11
CA TYR A 170 7.41 16.67 -14.61
C TYR A 170 8.43 16.75 -15.75
N SER A 171 8.38 17.80 -16.58
CA SER A 171 9.30 17.96 -17.73
C SER A 171 10.77 18.14 -17.35
N GLU A 172 11.06 18.48 -16.09
CA GLU A 172 12.43 18.64 -15.59
C GLU A 172 13.00 17.34 -14.99
N LEU A 173 12.17 16.30 -14.85
CA LEU A 173 12.59 15.05 -14.22
C LEU A 173 13.26 14.11 -15.21
N THR A 174 14.37 13.53 -14.79
CA THR A 174 15.12 12.50 -15.54
C THR A 174 15.44 11.32 -14.64
N ASP A 175 15.80 10.17 -15.21
CA ASP A 175 16.17 8.97 -14.47
C ASP A 175 17.59 9.04 -13.84
N ALA A 176 18.32 10.14 -14.06
CA ALA A 176 19.67 10.34 -13.53
C ALA A 176 19.70 10.62 -12.02
N ASP A 177 18.62 11.17 -11.45
CA ASP A 177 18.56 11.66 -10.06
C ASP A 177 17.48 10.94 -9.23
N PRO A 178 17.59 9.61 -9.02
CA PRO A 178 16.52 8.79 -8.44
C PRO A 178 16.14 9.21 -7.02
N ILE A 179 17.13 9.52 -6.17
CA ILE A 179 16.88 9.94 -4.78
C ILE A 179 16.10 11.26 -4.76
N GLN A 180 16.50 12.23 -5.57
CA GLN A 180 15.81 13.52 -5.64
C GLN A 180 14.37 13.37 -6.17
N ASN A 181 14.16 12.56 -7.20
CA ASN A 181 12.83 12.27 -7.72
C ASN A 181 11.92 11.66 -6.64
N LEU A 182 12.44 10.69 -5.90
CA LEU A 182 11.72 10.02 -4.81
C LEU A 182 11.40 10.99 -3.67
N GLU A 183 12.39 11.76 -3.21
CA GLU A 183 12.20 12.77 -2.17
C GLU A 183 11.13 13.79 -2.55
N GLN A 184 11.14 14.28 -3.79
CA GLN A 184 10.13 15.19 -4.29
C GLN A 184 8.73 14.56 -4.23
N ALA A 185 8.57 13.35 -4.77
CA ALA A 185 7.29 12.67 -4.78
C ALA A 185 6.76 12.43 -3.37
N PHE A 186 7.61 11.96 -2.45
CA PHE A 186 7.22 11.65 -1.08
C PHE A 186 6.90 12.92 -0.28
N THR A 187 7.67 13.99 -0.46
CA THR A 187 7.43 15.29 0.18
C THR A 187 6.12 15.91 -0.27
N VAL A 188 5.82 15.87 -1.58
CA VAL A 188 4.55 16.37 -2.11
C VAL A 188 3.38 15.51 -1.63
N ALA A 189 3.54 14.19 -1.64
CA ALA A 189 2.51 13.27 -1.17
C ALA A 189 2.15 13.51 0.31
N GLU A 190 3.15 13.69 1.17
CA GLU A 190 2.93 13.97 2.59
C GLU A 190 2.36 15.37 2.81
N GLY A 191 3.04 16.41 2.31
CA GLY A 191 2.70 17.80 2.63
C GLY A 191 1.47 18.35 1.92
N LYS A 192 1.12 17.84 0.72
CA LYS A 192 0.01 18.35 -0.10
C LYS A 192 -1.16 17.38 -0.24
N LEU A 193 -0.92 16.08 -0.09
CA LEU A 193 -1.94 15.05 -0.33
C LEU A 193 -2.37 14.28 0.92
N ASP A 194 -1.77 14.53 2.09
CA ASP A 194 -1.99 13.75 3.33
C ASP A 194 -1.76 12.24 3.13
N ILE A 195 -0.77 11.89 2.30
CA ILE A 195 -0.34 10.51 2.11
C ILE A 195 0.93 10.31 2.95
N PRO A 196 0.91 9.43 3.96
CA PRO A 196 2.04 9.26 4.88
C PRO A 196 3.29 8.77 4.14
N ARG A 197 4.47 9.29 4.48
CA ARG A 197 5.73 8.83 3.91
C ARG A 197 6.14 7.44 4.43
N LEU A 198 5.68 6.38 3.76
CA LEU A 198 5.95 4.99 4.17
C LEU A 198 7.33 4.49 3.74
N LEU A 199 7.81 4.94 2.57
CA LEU A 199 9.11 4.57 2.01
C LEU A 199 10.16 5.64 2.33
N ASP A 200 11.42 5.24 2.20
CA ASP A 200 12.60 6.07 2.32
C ASP A 200 13.29 6.09 0.95
N ALA A 201 13.72 7.26 0.47
CA ALA A 201 14.21 7.41 -0.89
C ALA A 201 15.54 6.69 -1.09
N GLU A 202 16.45 6.82 -0.12
CA GLU A 202 17.74 6.18 -0.11
C GLU A 202 17.58 4.66 -0.04
N ASP A 203 16.78 4.14 0.90
CA ASP A 203 16.51 2.69 1.02
C ASP A 203 15.97 2.11 -0.31
N LEU A 204 15.20 2.88 -1.08
CA LEU A 204 14.64 2.44 -2.36
C LEU A 204 15.62 2.58 -3.54
N ALA A 205 16.25 3.74 -3.69
CA ALA A 205 17.15 4.06 -4.80
C ALA A 205 18.46 3.26 -4.74
N GLU A 206 18.97 2.96 -3.55
CA GLU A 206 20.21 2.19 -3.40
C GLU A 206 19.98 0.67 -3.45
N SER A 207 18.74 0.21 -3.29
CA SER A 207 18.44 -1.22 -3.30
C SER A 207 18.69 -1.86 -4.68
N VAL A 208 19.35 -3.02 -4.70
CA VAL A 208 19.52 -3.80 -5.93
C VAL A 208 18.16 -4.22 -6.49
N ILE A 209 17.29 -4.73 -5.63
CA ILE A 209 15.89 -5.07 -5.94
C ILE A 209 15.04 -4.57 -4.78
N PRO A 210 14.24 -3.51 -4.98
CA PRO A 210 13.31 -3.03 -3.98
C PRO A 210 12.36 -4.12 -3.45
N ASP A 211 11.99 -4.00 -2.17
CA ASP A 211 10.99 -4.90 -1.59
C ASP A 211 9.60 -4.62 -2.16
N GLU A 212 9.09 -5.60 -2.89
CA GLU A 212 7.84 -5.50 -3.62
C GLU A 212 6.64 -5.13 -2.74
N LYS A 213 6.51 -5.76 -1.57
CA LYS A 213 5.38 -5.55 -0.68
C LYS A 213 5.38 -4.14 -0.09
N SER A 214 6.57 -3.60 0.18
CA SER A 214 6.74 -2.23 0.64
C SER A 214 6.29 -1.22 -0.42
N VAL A 215 6.75 -1.39 -1.66
CA VAL A 215 6.34 -0.54 -2.79
C VAL A 215 4.84 -0.66 -3.05
N MET A 216 4.28 -1.87 -3.10
CA MET A 216 2.84 -2.09 -3.26
C MET A 216 2.03 -1.39 -2.16
N THR A 217 2.50 -1.43 -0.91
CA THR A 217 1.81 -0.78 0.21
C THR A 217 1.73 0.74 0.00
N TYR A 218 2.81 1.36 -0.47
CA TYR A 218 2.83 2.80 -0.72
C TYR A 218 2.05 3.19 -1.98
N VAL A 219 2.20 2.45 -3.07
CA VAL A 219 1.42 2.66 -4.31
C VAL A 219 -0.08 2.50 -4.05
N PHE A 220 -0.47 1.60 -3.15
CA PHE A 220 -1.87 1.46 -2.77
C PHE A 220 -2.43 2.67 -1.99
N GLU A 221 -1.62 3.37 -1.20
CA GLU A 221 -2.06 4.63 -0.57
C GLU A 221 -2.30 5.73 -1.62
N LEU A 222 -1.47 5.80 -2.67
CA LEU A 222 -1.72 6.66 -3.84
C LEU A 222 -3.00 6.28 -4.57
N TYR A 223 -3.20 4.97 -4.83
CA TYR A 223 -4.43 4.47 -5.44
C TYR A 223 -5.68 4.90 -4.67
N LYS A 224 -5.71 4.67 -3.35
CA LYS A 224 -6.84 5.08 -2.50
C LYS A 224 -7.09 6.59 -2.55
N LYS A 225 -6.04 7.40 -2.59
CA LYS A 225 -6.18 8.86 -2.71
C LYS A 225 -6.86 9.26 -4.02
N PHE A 226 -6.48 8.62 -5.13
CA PHE A 226 -6.87 9.06 -6.47
C PHE A 226 -8.01 8.26 -7.12
N LYS A 227 -8.42 7.11 -6.58
CA LYS A 227 -9.47 6.25 -7.15
C LYS A 227 -10.76 7.02 -7.49
N THR A 228 -11.21 7.92 -6.61
CA THR A 228 -12.42 8.72 -6.85
C THR A 228 -12.23 9.73 -7.97
N GLU A 229 -11.03 10.28 -8.11
CA GLU A 229 -10.71 11.27 -9.14
C GLU A 229 -10.51 10.63 -10.51
N GLU A 230 -9.86 9.47 -10.54
CA GLU A 230 -9.77 8.62 -11.73
C GLU A 230 -11.17 8.28 -12.26
N SER A 231 -12.08 7.87 -11.38
CA SER A 231 -13.48 7.60 -11.75
C SER A 231 -14.13 8.81 -12.42
N LYS A 232 -13.88 10.03 -11.92
CA LYS A 232 -14.39 11.28 -12.52
C LYS A 232 -13.74 11.58 -13.88
N ILE A 233 -12.43 11.37 -14.02
CA ILE A 233 -11.71 11.57 -15.29
C ILE A 233 -12.24 10.60 -16.34
N ALA A 234 -12.39 9.33 -16.00
CA ALA A 234 -12.93 8.30 -16.90
C ALA A 234 -14.36 8.61 -17.35
N SER A 235 -15.24 9.06 -16.46
CA SER A 235 -16.59 9.49 -16.83
C SER A 235 -16.57 10.68 -17.81
N LYS A 236 -15.70 11.67 -17.59
CA LYS A 236 -15.56 12.83 -18.49
C LYS A 236 -15.03 12.43 -19.87
N SER A 237 -14.04 11.54 -19.95
CA SER A 237 -13.52 11.06 -21.23
C SER A 237 -14.57 10.30 -22.03
N THR A 238 -15.36 9.43 -21.38
CA THR A 238 -16.45 8.69 -22.05
C THR A 238 -17.53 9.63 -22.57
N LEU A 239 -17.90 10.65 -21.79
CA LEU A 239 -18.83 11.69 -22.24
C LEU A 239 -18.27 12.46 -23.44
N ASN A 240 -17.00 12.85 -23.44
CA ASN A 240 -16.38 13.56 -24.57
C ASN A 240 -16.37 12.69 -25.85
N VAL A 241 -16.05 11.41 -25.74
CA VAL A 241 -16.10 10.48 -26.89
C VAL A 241 -17.54 10.34 -27.42
N PHE A 242 -18.51 10.21 -26.53
CA PHE A 242 -19.92 10.14 -26.90
C PHE A 242 -20.41 11.42 -27.59
N MET A 243 -20.07 12.59 -27.05
CA MET A 243 -20.41 13.89 -27.63
C MET A 243 -19.77 14.09 -29.01
N HIS A 244 -18.49 13.77 -29.17
CA HIS A 244 -17.84 13.83 -30.49
C HIS A 244 -18.46 12.85 -31.50
N GLY A 245 -18.90 11.67 -31.06
CA GLY A 245 -19.62 10.72 -31.91
C GLY A 245 -21.00 11.23 -32.34
N LEU A 246 -21.70 11.95 -31.46
CA LEU A 246 -22.98 12.61 -31.79
C LEU A 246 -22.78 13.74 -32.80
N ASP A 247 -21.78 14.60 -32.61
CA ASP A 247 -21.48 15.72 -33.53
C ASP A 247 -21.14 15.22 -34.93
N TRP A 248 -20.36 14.15 -35.06
CA TRP A 248 -20.13 13.47 -36.34
C TRP A 248 -21.43 12.99 -36.98
N SER A 249 -22.31 12.35 -36.21
CA SER A 249 -23.58 11.81 -36.71
C SER A 249 -24.59 12.88 -37.15
N VAL A 250 -24.48 14.09 -36.60
CA VAL A 250 -25.30 15.25 -36.97
C VAL A 250 -24.71 15.95 -38.20
N GLY A 251 -23.37 16.03 -38.30
CA GLY A 251 -22.67 16.55 -39.47
C GLY A 251 -22.86 15.72 -40.74
N ALA A 252 -22.93 14.38 -40.61
CA ALA A 252 -23.14 13.47 -41.74
C ALA A 252 -24.59 13.42 -42.29
N ARG A 253 -25.53 14.10 -41.63
CA ARG A 253 -26.96 14.16 -42.03
C ARG A 253 -27.36 15.48 -42.71
N LYS A 254 -26.39 16.37 -42.97
CA LYS A 254 -26.54 17.56 -43.81
C LYS A 254 -25.85 17.34 -45.15
#